data_AF-A0A7R9VD84-F1
#
_entry.id   AF-A0A7R9VD84-F1
#
_cell.length_a   1.000
_cell.length_b   1.000
_cell.length_c   1.000
_cell.angle_alpha   90.00
_cell.angle_beta   90.00
_cell.angle_gamma   90.00
#
_symmetry.space_group_name_H-M   'P 1'
#
loop_
_entity.id
_entity.type
_entity.pdbx_description
1 polymer ?
#
loop_
_entity_poly.entity_id
_entity_poly.type
_entity_poly.pdbx_seq_one_letter_code
_entity_poly.pdbx_strand_id
1 'polypeptide(L)'
;RPEVGTKGSEYAKEIRRIAEEGTIPELVCHYYNYYFAHTAGGRMIGKQMAALLLDKKTLEFYKWDGDLNEIKAKVKGSIEEMAASWTREEKDQCVDATAATFKGGGGINSYLNGGSSPH
;
A
#
# COMPACT_ATOMS: atom_id res chain seq x y z
N ARG A 1 -4.62 23.51 -2.97
CA ARG A 1 -4.43 22.04 -2.83
C ARG A 1 -5.12 21.40 -4.03
N PRO A 2 -4.53 20.39 -4.71
CA PRO A 2 -5.21 19.71 -5.79
C PRO A 2 -6.47 19.01 -5.27
N GLU A 3 -7.49 18.89 -6.13
CA GLU A 3 -8.67 18.09 -5.84
C GLU A 3 -8.32 16.61 -5.70
N VAL A 4 -9.03 15.90 -4.83
CA VAL A 4 -8.78 14.48 -4.59
C VAL A 4 -9.33 13.67 -5.76
N GLY A 5 -8.48 12.90 -6.42
CA GLY A 5 -8.88 12.02 -7.52
C GLY A 5 -9.86 10.93 -7.10
N THR A 6 -10.75 10.52 -8.01
CA THR A 6 -11.80 9.53 -7.75
C THR A 6 -11.26 8.21 -7.24
N LYS A 7 -10.14 7.72 -7.79
CA LYS A 7 -9.51 6.47 -7.34
C LYS A 7 -8.97 6.51 -5.91
N GLY A 8 -8.44 7.66 -5.49
CA GLY A 8 -8.03 7.85 -4.10
C GLY A 8 -9.25 7.84 -3.16
N SER A 9 -10.32 8.54 -3.53
CA SER A 9 -11.55 8.60 -2.75
C SER A 9 -12.26 7.24 -2.65
N GLU A 10 -12.36 6.50 -3.76
CA GLU A 10 -12.93 5.16 -3.81
C GLU A 10 -12.15 4.20 -2.91
N TYR A 11 -10.82 4.16 -3.02
CA TYR A 11 -10.03 3.24 -2.22
C TYR A 11 -10.03 3.61 -0.74
N ALA A 12 -9.98 4.91 -0.41
CA ALA A 12 -10.11 5.36 0.97
C ALA A 12 -11.47 4.99 1.59
N LYS A 13 -12.56 5.07 0.83
CA LYS A 13 -13.89 4.63 1.27
C LYS A 13 -13.91 3.13 1.57
N GLU A 14 -13.27 2.33 0.72
CA GLU A 14 -13.19 0.88 0.92
C GLU A 14 -12.41 0.51 2.17
N ILE A 15 -11.24 1.11 2.39
CA ILE A 15 -10.45 0.88 3.61
C ILE A 15 -11.24 1.23 4.88
N ARG A 16 -12.05 2.31 4.84
CA ARG A 16 -12.92 2.68 5.97
C ARG A 16 -14.02 1.65 6.19
N ARG A 17 -14.67 1.19 5.12
CA ARG A 17 -15.69 0.12 5.19
C ARG A 17 -15.13 -1.13 5.86
N ILE A 18 -13.97 -1.60 5.42
CA ILE A 18 -13.26 -2.77 6.00
C ILE A 18 -13.01 -2.57 7.50
N ALA A 19 -12.52 -1.37 7.88
CA ALA A 19 -12.27 -1.05 9.28
C ALA A 19 -13.56 -0.99 10.12
N GLU A 20 -14.66 -0.48 9.56
CA GLU A 20 -15.99 -0.39 10.21
C GLU A 20 -16.64 -1.77 10.37
N GLU A 21 -16.45 -2.67 9.41
CA GLU A 21 -16.93 -4.06 9.47
C GLU A 21 -16.09 -4.96 10.40
N GLY A 22 -14.91 -4.49 10.81
CA GLY A 22 -14.05 -5.18 11.76
C GLY A 22 -13.32 -6.40 11.18
N THR A 23 -13.18 -6.51 9.86
CA THR A 23 -12.46 -7.60 9.20
C THR A 23 -10.94 -7.39 9.29
N ILE A 24 -10.36 -7.64 10.47
CA ILE A 24 -8.93 -7.45 10.73
C ILE A 24 -8.02 -8.16 9.71
N PRO A 25 -8.27 -9.43 9.31
CA PRO A 25 -7.40 -10.08 8.34
C PRO A 25 -7.35 -9.38 6.98
N GLU A 26 -8.50 -8.91 6.49
CA GLU A 26 -8.61 -8.13 5.26
C GLU A 26 -7.88 -6.78 5.39
N LEU A 27 -8.10 -6.06 6.49
CA LEU A 27 -7.42 -4.77 6.74
C LEU A 27 -5.89 -4.94 6.76
N VAL A 28 -5.40 -5.99 7.41
CA VAL A 28 -3.96 -6.30 7.46
C VAL A 28 -3.41 -6.63 6.07
N CYS A 29 -4.16 -7.32 5.22
CA CYS A 29 -3.77 -7.55 3.83
C CYS A 29 -3.55 -6.23 3.07
N HIS A 30 -4.51 -5.31 3.18
CA HIS A 30 -4.42 -3.98 2.57
C HIS A 30 -3.23 -3.18 3.13
N TYR A 31 -3.06 -3.18 4.46
CA TYR A 31 -1.96 -2.50 5.13
C TYR A 31 -0.60 -3.02 4.65
N TYR A 32 -0.41 -4.35 4.69
CA TYR A 32 0.83 -4.99 4.27
C TYR A 32 1.16 -4.64 2.81
N ASN A 33 0.24 -4.92 1.89
CA ASN A 33 0.51 -4.73 0.46
C ASN A 33 0.77 -3.26 0.11
N TYR A 34 0.00 -2.31 0.68
CA TYR A 34 0.18 -0.90 0.38
C TYR A 34 1.55 -0.36 0.86
N TYR A 35 1.90 -0.59 2.13
CA TYR A 35 3.14 -0.06 2.69
C TYR A 35 4.38 -0.82 2.20
N PHE A 36 4.32 -2.15 2.04
CA PHE A 36 5.45 -2.91 1.52
C PHE A 36 5.70 -2.63 0.04
N ALA A 37 4.65 -2.40 -0.76
CA ALA A 37 4.81 -1.95 -2.14
C ALA A 37 5.52 -0.59 -2.21
N HIS A 38 5.15 0.36 -1.34
CA HIS A 38 5.80 1.68 -1.28
C HIS A 38 7.28 1.58 -0.94
N THR A 39 7.61 0.83 0.12
CA THR A 39 9.00 0.68 0.59
C THR A 39 9.88 -0.16 -0.34
N ALA A 40 9.29 -0.90 -1.29
CA ALA A 40 9.97 -1.63 -2.35
C ALA A 40 9.89 -0.89 -3.69
N GLY A 41 8.89 -1.20 -4.51
CA GLY A 41 8.72 -0.66 -5.86
C GLY A 41 8.49 0.86 -5.89
N GLY A 42 7.77 1.40 -4.91
CA GLY A 42 7.50 2.83 -4.81
C GLY A 42 8.76 3.69 -4.74
N ARG A 43 9.82 3.22 -4.09
CA ARG A 43 11.13 3.88 -4.05
C ARG A 43 11.79 3.99 -5.41
N MET A 44 11.69 2.92 -6.21
CA MET A 44 12.26 2.89 -7.55
C MET A 44 11.54 3.89 -8.46
N ILE A 45 10.20 3.92 -8.39
CA ILE A 45 9.37 4.90 -9.12
C ILE A 45 9.73 6.32 -8.68
N GLY A 46 9.82 6.58 -7.38
CA GLY A 46 10.18 7.89 -6.84
C GLY A 46 11.54 8.39 -7.33
N LYS A 47 12.55 7.50 -7.33
CA LYS A 47 13.89 7.82 -7.85
C LYS A 47 13.86 8.15 -9.34
N GLN A 48 13.10 7.40 -10.14
CA GLN A 48 12.95 7.65 -11.58
C GLN A 48 12.28 9.01 -11.84
N MET A 49 11.15 9.29 -11.18
CA MET A 49 10.43 10.55 -11.36
C MET A 49 11.24 11.76 -10.89
N ALA A 50 11.95 11.63 -9.76
CA ALA A 50 12.83 12.69 -9.28
C ALA A 50 13.98 12.99 -10.26
N ALA A 51 14.53 11.97 -10.91
CA ALA A 51 15.57 12.15 -11.92
C ALA A 51 15.06 12.84 -13.19
N LEU A 52 13.80 12.61 -13.55
CA LEU A 52 13.16 13.21 -14.73
C LEU A 52 12.67 14.64 -14.48
N LEU A 53 12.16 14.93 -13.28
CA LEU A 53 11.35 16.13 -13.04
C LEU A 53 11.87 17.04 -11.93
N LEU A 54 12.76 16.56 -11.05
CA LEU A 54 13.07 17.23 -9.77
C LEU A 54 14.58 17.27 -9.47
N ASP A 55 15.43 17.36 -10.48
CA ASP A 55 16.90 17.44 -10.34
C ASP A 55 17.49 16.35 -9.43
N LYS A 56 16.92 15.14 -9.50
CA LYS A 56 17.30 13.98 -8.68
C LYS A 56 17.08 14.17 -7.17
N LYS A 57 16.31 15.19 -6.75
CA LYS A 57 15.99 15.44 -5.34
C LYS A 57 15.14 14.32 -4.76
N THR A 58 15.61 13.71 -3.68
CA THR A 58 14.80 12.73 -2.92
C THR A 58 13.78 13.46 -2.05
N LEU A 59 12.50 13.25 -2.33
CA LEU A 59 11.39 13.80 -1.54
C LEU A 59 11.26 13.09 -0.19
N GLU A 60 10.73 13.79 0.81
CA GLU A 60 10.50 13.27 2.17
C GLU A 60 9.64 12.00 2.19
N PHE A 61 8.73 11.84 1.23
CA PHE A 61 7.89 10.64 1.08
C PHE A 61 8.69 9.33 0.90
N TYR A 62 9.96 9.42 0.50
CA TYR A 62 10.88 8.29 0.31
C TYR A 62 12.03 8.30 1.32
N LYS A 63 11.87 8.99 2.46
CA LYS A 63 12.82 8.99 3.57
C LYS A 63 12.17 8.33 4.80
N TRP A 64 13.00 7.68 5.60
CA TRP A 64 12.61 7.02 6.84
C TRP A 64 13.53 7.47 7.95
N ASP A 65 12.97 7.56 9.15
CA ASP A 65 13.74 7.74 10.37
C ASP A 65 14.21 6.37 10.87
N GLY A 66 15.49 6.06 10.64
CA GLY A 66 16.10 4.76 10.93
C GLY A 66 16.31 3.85 9.70
N ASP A 67 16.78 2.62 9.96
CA ASP A 67 17.04 1.64 8.91
C ASP A 67 15.73 1.02 8.40
N LEU A 68 15.47 1.18 7.11
CA LEU A 68 14.23 0.70 6.49
C LEU A 68 14.09 -0.83 6.53
N ASN A 69 15.19 -1.59 6.44
CA ASN A 69 15.12 -3.05 6.48
C ASN A 69 14.77 -3.54 7.89
N GLU A 70 15.32 -2.91 8.93
CA GLU A 70 14.95 -3.17 10.32
C GLU A 70 13.48 -2.83 10.58
N ILE A 71 13.01 -1.68 10.11
CA ILE A 71 11.60 -1.28 10.21
C ILE A 71 10.68 -2.31 9.54
N LYS A 72 11.01 -2.72 8.31
CA LYS A 72 10.23 -3.72 7.56
C LYS A 72 10.23 -5.08 8.27
N ALA A 73 11.38 -5.52 8.77
CA ALA A 73 11.50 -6.78 9.48
C ALA A 73 10.65 -6.79 10.75
N LYS A 74 10.68 -5.69 11.52
CA LYS A 74 9.86 -5.53 12.73
C LYS A 74 8.37 -5.56 12.41
N VAL A 75 7.91 -4.77 11.43
CA VAL A 75 6.49 -4.72 11.04
C VAL A 75 6.03 -6.09 10.54
N LYS A 76 6.84 -6.75 9.70
CA LYS A 76 6.55 -8.11 9.23
C LYS A 76 6.42 -9.09 10.40
N GLY A 77 7.34 -9.05 11.36
CA GLY A 77 7.29 -9.89 12.56
C GLY A 77 5.99 -9.70 13.36
N SER A 78 5.56 -8.45 13.56
CA SER A 78 4.28 -8.16 14.25
C SER A 78 3.06 -8.68 13.49
N ILE A 79 3.07 -8.65 12.15
CA ILE A 79 2.00 -9.24 11.33
C ILE A 79 2.02 -10.77 11.45
N GLU A 80 3.20 -11.39 11.40
CA GLU A 80 3.34 -12.84 11.54
C GLU A 80 2.90 -13.34 12.92
N GLU A 81 3.24 -12.61 13.99
CA GLU A 81 2.79 -12.89 15.36
C GLU A 81 1.26 -12.79 15.48
N MET A 82 0.65 -11.74 14.93
CA MET A 82 -0.81 -11.59 14.89
C MET A 82 -1.49 -12.71 14.09
N ALA A 83 -0.94 -13.04 12.92
CA ALA A 83 -1.50 -14.07 12.05
C ALA A 83 -1.28 -15.49 12.58
N ALA A 84 -0.35 -15.70 13.54
CA ALA A 84 -0.14 -17.00 14.16
C ALA A 84 -1.38 -17.48 14.92
N SER A 85 -2.13 -16.57 15.55
CA SER A 85 -3.37 -16.89 16.28
C SER A 85 -4.61 -17.01 15.40
N TRP A 86 -4.52 -16.66 14.11
CA TRP A 86 -5.66 -16.69 13.21
C TRP A 86 -6.07 -18.12 12.85
N THR A 87 -7.38 -18.31 12.69
CA THR A 87 -7.94 -19.53 12.11
C THR A 87 -7.52 -19.65 10.64
N ARG A 88 -7.84 -20.80 10.03
CA ARG A 88 -7.57 -20.99 8.60
C ARG A 88 -8.39 -20.02 7.75
N GLU A 89 -9.65 -19.82 8.12
CA GLU A 89 -10.60 -18.95 7.44
C GLU A 89 -10.14 -17.48 7.49
N GLU A 90 -9.63 -17.01 8.63
CA GLU A 90 -9.07 -15.66 8.76
C GLU A 90 -7.81 -15.48 7.89
N LYS A 91 -6.94 -16.50 7.80
CA LYS A 91 -5.78 -16.46 6.90
C LYS A 91 -6.21 -16.41 5.43
N ASP A 92 -7.23 -17.20 5.07
CA ASP A 92 -7.77 -17.20 3.71
C ASP A 92 -8.43 -15.86 3.38
N GLN A 93 -9.20 -15.25 4.30
CA GLN A 93 -9.74 -13.88 4.15
C GLN A 93 -8.67 -12.84 3.85
N CYS A 94 -7.53 -12.90 4.55
CA CYS A 94 -6.39 -12.04 4.27
C CYS A 94 -5.85 -12.26 2.85
N VAL A 95 -5.62 -13.51 2.45
CA VAL A 95 -5.08 -13.83 1.13
C VAL A 95 -6.04 -13.45 0.00
N ASP A 96 -7.34 -13.71 0.16
CA ASP A 96 -8.39 -13.41 -0.82
C ASP A 96 -8.51 -11.90 -1.09
N ALA A 97 -8.24 -11.06 -0.08
CA ALA A 97 -8.24 -9.61 -0.23
C ALA A 97 -7.10 -9.07 -1.12
N THR A 98 -6.07 -9.88 -1.42
CA THR A 98 -4.86 -9.43 -2.15
C THR A 98 -5.20 -8.74 -3.46
N ALA A 99 -6.10 -9.30 -4.28
CA ALA A 99 -6.48 -8.71 -5.56
C ALA A 99 -7.13 -7.32 -5.40
N ALA A 100 -7.92 -7.12 -4.35
CA ALA A 100 -8.52 -5.83 -4.04
C ALA A 100 -7.45 -4.78 -3.66
N THR A 101 -6.39 -5.19 -2.95
CA THR A 101 -5.27 -4.29 -2.62
C THR A 101 -4.57 -3.76 -3.87
N PHE A 102 -4.32 -4.63 -4.86
CA PHE A 102 -3.68 -4.25 -6.13
C PHE A 102 -4.61 -3.39 -6.98
N LYS A 103 -5.91 -3.67 -7.00
CA LYS A 103 -6.90 -2.84 -7.68
C LYS A 103 -6.96 -1.43 -7.08
N GLY A 104 -6.98 -1.31 -5.76
CA GLY A 104 -6.99 -0.03 -5.07
C GLY A 104 -5.71 0.78 -5.28
N GLY A 105 -4.56 0.20 -4.91
CA GLY A 105 -3.25 0.86 -5.04
C GLY A 105 -2.86 1.15 -6.49
N GLY A 106 -3.07 0.18 -7.38
CA GLY A 106 -2.84 0.34 -8.82
C GLY A 106 -3.76 1.38 -9.44
N GLY A 107 -5.02 1.45 -9.02
CA GLY A 107 -5.98 2.45 -9.49
C GLY A 107 -5.52 3.89 -9.21
N ILE A 108 -4.87 4.14 -8.08
CA ILE A 108 -4.28 5.45 -7.77
C ILE A 108 -3.18 5.79 -8.78
N ASN A 109 -2.27 4.86 -9.05
CA ASN A 109 -1.19 5.07 -10.02
C ASN A 109 -1.71 5.30 -11.44
N SER A 110 -2.70 4.52 -11.89
CA SER A 110 -3.32 4.69 -13.21
C SER A 110 -4.01 6.04 -13.36
N TYR A 111 -4.64 6.56 -12.30
CA TYR A 111 -5.24 7.89 -12.31
C TYR A 111 -4.19 8.99 -12.54
N LEU A 112 -3.02 8.87 -11.89
CA LEU A 112 -1.91 9.81 -12.05
C LEU A 112 -1.27 9.77 -13.45
N ASN A 113 -1.34 8.63 -14.14
CA ASN A 113 -0.85 8.47 -15.52
C ASN A 113 -1.87 8.88 -16.61
N GLY A 114 -3.01 9.49 -16.25
CA GLY A 114 -4.03 9.92 -17.22
C GLY A 114 -5.04 8.86 -17.61
N GLY A 115 -5.19 7.78 -16.82
CA GLY A 115 -6.29 6.81 -16.96
C GLY A 115 -6.03 5.65 -17.93
N SER A 116 -4.83 5.53 -18.50
CA SER A 116 -4.44 4.37 -19.32
C SER A 116 -3.96 3.23 -18.41
N SER A 117 -4.71 2.14 -18.34
CA SER A 117 -4.26 0.89 -17.72
C SER A 117 -3.15 0.27 -18.59
N PRO A 118 -2.02 -0.21 -18.04
CA PRO A 118 -1.02 -0.96 -18.78
C PRO A 118 -1.39 -2.45 -18.96
N HIS A 119 -2.62 -2.84 -18.63
CA HIS A 119 -3.19 -4.17 -18.82
C HIS A 119 -4.59 -4.07 -19.41
#